data_AF-A0A519V7G3-F1
#
_entry.id   AF-A0A519V7G3-F1
#
_cell.length_a   1.000
_cell.length_b   1.000
_cell.length_c   1.000
_cell.angle_alpha   90.00
_cell.angle_beta   90.00
_cell.angle_gamma   90.00
#
_symmetry.space_group_name_H-M   'P 1'
#
loop_
_entity.id
_entity.type
_entity.pdbx_description
1 polymer ?
#
loop_
_entity_poly.entity_id
_entity_poly.type
_entity_poly.pdbx_seq_one_letter_code
_entity_poly.pdbx_strand_id
1 'polypeptide(L)'
;MAKNKNTQVKLVLTQLITDIFEKNNNVALNHKQVAAKLNLTDGASADTILEILVEQTEKGIFIRPERGKFRLKELKTFLTGTVDMTADGSAFIIPDDEFEKDIFVAPRKLRNALNG
;
A
#
# COMPACT_ATOMS: atom_id res chain seq x y z
N MET A 1 -24.59 -18.56 20.64
CA MET A 1 -23.84 -18.52 19.35
C MET A 1 -24.03 -17.12 18.75
N ALA A 2 -23.10 -16.17 18.95
CA ALA A 2 -23.30 -14.77 18.55
C ALA A 2 -22.01 -14.04 18.11
N LYS A 3 -20.94 -14.77 17.75
CA LYS A 3 -19.65 -14.17 17.37
C LYS A 3 -19.52 -13.82 15.88
N ASN A 4 -20.34 -14.39 14.99
CA ASN A 4 -20.08 -14.31 13.54
C ASN A 4 -20.57 -13.03 12.85
N LYS A 5 -21.54 -12.31 13.43
CA LYS A 5 -22.10 -11.09 12.78
C LYS A 5 -21.09 -9.95 12.72
N ASN A 6 -20.28 -9.80 13.78
CA ASN A 6 -19.33 -8.68 13.88
C ASN A 6 -18.15 -8.84 12.91
N THR A 7 -17.68 -10.07 12.70
CA THR A 7 -16.61 -10.38 11.74
C THR A 7 -17.01 -10.05 10.30
N GLN A 8 -18.26 -10.35 9.92
CA GLN A 8 -18.75 -10.07 8.57
C GLN A 8 -18.86 -8.57 8.30
N VAL A 9 -19.31 -7.79 9.29
CA VAL A 9 -19.36 -6.33 9.22
C VAL A 9 -17.97 -5.72 9.08
N LYS A 10 -16.97 -6.20 9.85
CA LYS A 10 -15.58 -5.76 9.74
C LYS A 10 -14.97 -6.04 8.36
N LEU A 11 -15.29 -7.19 7.76
CA LEU A 11 -14.82 -7.53 6.41
C LEU A 11 -15.38 -6.57 5.36
N VAL A 12 -16.69 -6.29 5.40
CA VAL A 12 -17.33 -5.35 4.47
C VAL A 12 -16.77 -3.94 4.64
N LEU A 13 -16.61 -3.47 5.88
CA LEU A 13 -15.97 -2.18 6.15
C LEU A 13 -14.55 -2.11 5.62
N THR A 14 -13.76 -3.17 5.80
CA THR A 14 -12.38 -3.22 5.27
C THR A 14 -12.36 -3.08 3.75
N GLN A 15 -13.25 -3.78 3.05
CA GLN A 15 -13.38 -3.67 1.58
C GLN A 15 -13.76 -2.24 1.16
N LEU A 16 -14.77 -1.64 1.80
CA LEU A 16 -15.20 -0.28 1.48
C LEU A 16 -14.11 0.76 1.75
N ILE A 17 -13.32 0.57 2.83
CA ILE A 17 -12.18 1.42 3.14
C ILE A 17 -11.13 1.32 2.03
N THR A 18 -10.76 0.10 1.64
CA THR A 18 -9.82 -0.15 0.53
C THR A 18 -10.30 0.53 -0.76
N ASP A 19 -11.56 0.36 -1.14
CA ASP A 19 -12.14 1.00 -2.34
C ASP A 19 -12.03 2.53 -2.30
N ILE A 20 -12.17 3.14 -1.12
CA ILE A 20 -12.02 4.60 -0.96
C ILE A 20 -10.59 5.04 -1.21
N PHE A 21 -9.61 4.27 -0.74
CA PHE A 21 -8.19 4.58 -0.97
C PHE A 21 -7.83 4.39 -2.45
N GLU A 22 -8.29 3.32 -3.09
CA GLU A 22 -8.07 3.08 -4.52
C GLU A 22 -8.69 4.18 -5.38
N LYS A 23 -9.95 4.57 -5.12
CA LYS A 23 -10.62 5.66 -5.84
C LYS A 23 -9.99 7.03 -5.62
N ASN A 24 -9.19 7.20 -4.55
CA ASN A 24 -8.57 8.45 -4.20
C ASN A 24 -7.08 8.50 -4.55
N ASN A 25 -6.64 7.74 -5.57
CA ASN A 25 -5.24 7.64 -6.02
C ASN A 25 -4.29 7.32 -4.86
N ASN A 26 -4.76 6.50 -3.91
CA ASN A 26 -4.01 6.11 -2.74
C ASN A 26 -3.43 7.30 -1.93
N VAL A 27 -4.15 8.41 -1.88
CA VAL A 27 -3.77 9.56 -1.05
C VAL A 27 -3.89 9.19 0.43
N ALA A 28 -2.95 9.67 1.24
CA ALA A 28 -2.97 9.44 2.68
C ALA A 28 -4.16 10.18 3.34
N LEU A 29 -5.05 9.42 3.99
CA LEU A 29 -6.28 9.92 4.62
C LEU A 29 -6.31 9.61 6.12
N ASN A 30 -7.00 10.47 6.86
CA ASN A 30 -7.30 10.24 8.28
C ASN A 30 -8.56 9.37 8.45
N HIS A 31 -8.69 8.67 9.56
CA HIS A 31 -9.87 7.89 9.94
C HIS A 31 -11.18 8.70 9.84
N LYS A 32 -11.16 9.99 10.19
CA LYS A 32 -12.32 10.89 10.05
C LYS A 32 -12.72 11.16 8.61
N GLN A 33 -11.74 11.29 7.72
CA GLN A 33 -11.98 11.53 6.29
C GLN A 33 -12.53 10.27 5.61
N VAL A 34 -12.01 9.10 6.00
CA VAL A 34 -12.54 7.81 5.55
C VAL A 34 -13.98 7.62 6.03
N ALA A 35 -14.26 7.93 7.30
CA ALA A 35 -15.60 7.87 7.87
C ALA A 35 -16.60 8.79 7.14
N ALA A 36 -16.19 10.04 6.87
CA ALA A 36 -16.99 10.99 6.10
C ALA A 36 -17.28 10.48 4.67
N LYS A 37 -16.30 9.85 4.00
CA LYS A 37 -16.50 9.25 2.67
C LYS A 37 -17.42 8.02 2.69
N LEU A 38 -17.50 7.32 3.81
CA LEU A 38 -18.44 6.21 4.03
C LEU A 38 -19.85 6.67 4.44
N ASN A 39 -20.08 7.98 4.56
CA ASN A 39 -21.29 8.55 5.18
C ASN A 39 -21.55 8.03 6.60
N LEU A 40 -20.47 7.65 7.29
CA LEU A 40 -20.49 7.14 8.66
C LEU A 40 -19.97 8.25 9.57
N THR A 41 -20.87 9.11 10.03
CA THR A 41 -20.53 10.30 10.82
C THR A 41 -20.63 10.04 12.34
N ASP A 42 -21.08 8.85 12.74
CA ASP A 42 -21.24 8.48 14.14
C ASP A 42 -19.88 8.23 14.81
N GLY A 43 -19.68 8.74 16.03
CA GLY A 43 -18.41 8.55 16.76
C GLY A 43 -17.99 7.08 16.88
N ALA A 44 -18.94 6.20 17.20
CA ALA A 44 -18.70 4.75 17.29
C ALA A 44 -18.23 4.13 15.96
N SER A 45 -18.73 4.63 14.83
CA SER A 45 -18.33 4.15 13.50
C SER A 45 -16.91 4.62 13.14
N ALA A 46 -16.56 5.86 13.50
CA ALA A 46 -15.22 6.40 13.31
C ALA A 46 -14.16 5.66 14.12
N ASP A 47 -14.49 5.27 15.36
CA ASP A 47 -13.62 4.46 16.22
C ASP A 47 -13.43 3.06 15.64
N THR A 48 -14.50 2.45 15.13
CA THR A 48 -14.43 1.14 14.45
C THR A 48 -13.54 1.19 13.21
N ILE A 49 -13.63 2.25 12.41
CA ILE A 49 -12.75 2.47 11.24
C ILE A 49 -11.30 2.63 11.69
N LEU A 50 -11.04 3.36 12.77
CA LEU A 50 -9.69 3.53 13.31
C LEU A 50 -9.10 2.18 13.75
N GLU A 51 -9.86 1.35 14.47
CA GLU A 51 -9.43 -0.01 14.83
C GLU A 51 -9.08 -0.83 13.60
N ILE A 52 -9.95 -0.84 12.58
CA ILE A 52 -9.72 -1.58 11.34
C ILE A 52 -8.45 -1.07 10.64
N LEU A 53 -8.27 0.24 10.52
CA LEU A 53 -7.08 0.82 9.89
C LEU A 53 -5.80 0.42 10.64
N VAL A 54 -5.81 0.43 11.98
CA VAL A 54 -4.66 -0.02 12.79
C VAL A 54 -4.39 -1.51 12.56
N GLU A 55 -5.41 -2.37 12.66
CA GLU A 55 -5.28 -3.81 12.46
C GLU A 55 -4.77 -4.15 11.04
N GLN A 56 -5.27 -3.46 10.02
CA GLN A 56 -4.84 -3.66 8.63
C GLN A 56 -3.45 -3.06 8.34
N THR A 57 -3.02 -2.06 9.11
CA THR A 57 -1.63 -1.56 9.09
C THR A 57 -0.68 -2.58 9.70
N GLU A 58 -1.06 -3.23 10.80
CA GLU A 58 -0.28 -4.32 11.41
C GLU A 58 -0.15 -5.54 10.50
N LYS A 59 -1.21 -5.84 9.72
CA LYS A 59 -1.19 -6.86 8.66
C LYS A 59 -0.35 -6.45 7.44
N GLY A 60 0.10 -5.20 7.36
CA GLY A 60 0.91 -4.68 6.27
C GLY A 60 0.12 -4.36 4.99
N ILE A 61 -1.20 -4.26 5.05
CA ILE A 61 -2.05 -3.82 3.93
C ILE A 61 -2.03 -2.28 3.81
N PHE A 62 -2.00 -1.59 4.95
CA PHE A 62 -1.85 -0.14 5.00
C PHE A 62 -0.49 0.26 5.57
N ILE A 63 -0.07 1.48 5.26
CA ILE A 63 1.10 2.14 5.84
C ILE A 63 0.67 3.45 6.50
N ARG A 64 1.44 3.88 7.50
CA ARG A 64 1.25 5.16 8.20
C ARG A 64 2.35 6.14 7.78
N PRO A 65 2.17 6.89 6.68
CA PRO A 65 3.19 7.84 6.21
C PRO A 65 3.40 9.00 7.20
N GLU A 66 2.32 9.44 7.87
CA GLU A 66 2.34 10.53 8.85
C GLU A 66 1.49 10.17 10.08
N ARG A 67 1.70 10.89 11.18
CA ARG A 67 0.96 10.69 12.43
C ARG A 67 -0.55 10.95 12.20
N GLY A 68 -1.35 9.90 12.27
CA GLY A 68 -2.80 9.97 12.08
C GLY A 68 -3.28 9.90 10.62
N LYS A 69 -2.38 9.70 9.66
CA LYS A 69 -2.74 9.42 8.26
C LYS A 69 -2.41 7.98 7.90
N PHE A 70 -3.29 7.37 7.12
CA PHE A 70 -3.15 6.02 6.61
C PHE A 70 -3.14 6.07 5.09
N ARG A 71 -2.38 5.17 4.45
CA ARG A 71 -2.31 5.02 3.01
C ARG A 71 -2.28 3.53 2.68
N LEU A 72 -2.88 3.11 1.57
CA LEU A 72 -2.82 1.73 1.12
C LEU A 72 -1.38 1.40 0.72
N LYS A 73 -0.90 0.20 1.06
CA LYS A 73 0.41 -0.24 0.61
C LYS A 73 0.32 -0.61 -0.86
N GLU A 74 0.72 0.31 -1.73
CA GLU A 74 0.92 -0.01 -3.14
C GLU A 74 2.14 -0.90 -3.26
N LEU A 75 1.95 -2.08 -3.86
CA LEU A 75 3.04 -2.80 -4.48
C LEU A 75 3.44 -1.97 -5.70
N LYS A 76 4.46 -1.10 -5.56
CA LYS A 76 5.16 -0.50 -6.70
C LYS A 76 5.70 -1.68 -7.53
N THR A 77 4.89 -2.14 -8.49
CA THR A 77 5.22 -3.27 -9.36
C THR A 77 6.08 -2.81 -10.54
N PHE A 78 6.23 -1.49 -10.68
CA PHE A 78 7.01 -0.83 -11.70
C PHE A 78 8.03 0.07 -11.02
N LEU A 79 9.29 -0.24 -11.26
CA LEU A 79 10.43 0.60 -10.93
C LEU A 79 11.05 1.03 -12.26
N THR A 80 11.10 2.33 -12.49
CA THR A 80 11.87 2.93 -13.58
C THR A 80 13.24 3.31 -13.03
N GLY A 81 14.29 3.01 -13.78
CA GLY A 81 15.65 3.29 -13.39
C GLY A 81 16.59 3.00 -14.54
N THR A 82 17.83 3.45 -14.41
CA THR A 82 18.86 3.18 -15.41
C THR A 82 19.43 1.79 -15.16
N VAL A 83 19.54 0.99 -16.22
CA VAL A 83 20.11 -0.36 -16.16
C VAL A 83 21.59 -0.25 -16.45
N ASP A 84 22.43 -0.50 -15.44
CA ASP A 84 23.87 -0.64 -15.64
C ASP A 84 24.25 -2.13 -15.66
N MET A 85 24.69 -2.61 -16.82
CA MET A 85 25.14 -4.00 -16.98
C MET A 85 26.66 -4.10 -16.82
N THR A 86 27.08 -5.01 -15.97
CA THR A 86 28.47 -5.42 -15.85
C THR A 86 28.85 -6.43 -16.95
N ALA A 87 30.14 -6.51 -17.28
CA ALA A 87 30.67 -7.43 -18.30
C ALA A 87 30.36 -8.92 -18.03
N ASP A 88 30.00 -9.27 -16.78
CA ASP A 88 29.61 -10.62 -16.35
C ASP A 88 28.10 -10.92 -16.62
N GLY A 89 27.38 -9.98 -17.26
CA GLY A 89 25.98 -10.13 -17.64
C GLY A 89 24.98 -9.90 -16.50
N SER A 90 25.45 -9.47 -15.33
CA SER A 90 24.60 -9.03 -14.22
C SER A 90 24.27 -7.54 -14.36
N ALA A 91 23.07 -7.14 -13.92
CA ALA A 91 22.64 -5.74 -14.01
C ALA A 91 22.27 -5.19 -12.65
N PHE A 92 22.52 -3.91 -12.47
CA PHE A 92 22.00 -3.12 -11.37
C PHE A 92 20.97 -2.15 -11.92
N ILE A 93 19.80 -2.11 -11.30
CA ILE A 93 18.80 -1.08 -11.57
C ILE A 93 19.05 0.01 -10.54
N ILE A 94 19.51 1.17 -11.02
CA ILE A 94 19.68 2.37 -10.22
C ILE A 94 18.35 3.14 -10.30
N PRO A 95 17.59 3.24 -9.19
CA PRO A 95 16.37 4.04 -9.15
C PRO A 95 16.69 5.53 -9.37
N ASP A 96 15.80 6.27 -10.04
CA ASP A 96 15.93 7.73 -10.16
C ASP A 96 15.69 8.47 -8.81
N ASP A 97 15.22 7.74 -7.79
CA ASP A 97 14.98 8.23 -6.44
C ASP A 97 16.18 7.88 -5.54
N GLU A 98 16.94 8.88 -5.08
CA GLU A 98 18.16 8.74 -4.25
C GLU A 98 17.91 8.02 -2.90
N PHE A 99 16.66 7.83 -2.49
CA PHE A 99 16.30 7.13 -1.26
C PHE A 99 16.06 5.62 -1.44
N GLU A 100 16.02 5.11 -2.67
CA GLU A 100 15.84 3.69 -2.95
C GLU A 100 17.20 2.98 -3.13
N LYS A 101 17.32 1.76 -2.57
CA LYS A 101 18.58 0.98 -2.63
C LYS A 101 18.71 0.31 -3.99
N ASP A 102 19.93 0.27 -4.52
CA ASP A 102 20.26 -0.43 -5.77
C ASP A 102 19.73 -1.87 -5.77
N ILE A 103 19.05 -2.24 -6.85
CA ILE A 103 18.48 -3.58 -7.02
C ILE A 103 19.38 -4.39 -7.95
N PHE A 104 19.99 -5.43 -7.38
CA PHE A 104 20.75 -6.41 -8.15
C PHE A 104 19.81 -7.35 -8.91
N VAL A 105 20.02 -7.45 -10.22
CA VAL A 105 19.31 -8.36 -11.11
C VAL A 105 20.29 -9.40 -11.66
N ALA A 106 20.07 -10.66 -11.28
CA ALA A 106 20.89 -11.77 -11.75
C ALA A 106 20.75 -11.97 -13.28
N PRO A 107 21.81 -12.41 -13.99
CA PRO A 107 21.84 -12.52 -15.45
C PRO A 107 20.68 -13.34 -16.04
N ARG A 108 20.28 -14.42 -15.34
CA ARG A 108 19.20 -15.33 -15.78
C ARG A 108 17.81 -14.70 -15.73
N LYS A 109 17.64 -13.61 -14.97
CA LYS A 109 16.37 -12.88 -14.79
C LYS A 109 16.25 -11.71 -15.77
N LEU A 110 17.31 -11.38 -16.50
CA LEU A 110 17.37 -10.24 -17.41
C LEU A 110 16.58 -10.46 -18.72
N ARG A 111 16.29 -11.71 -19.09
CA ARG A 111 15.56 -12.14 -20.30
C ARG A 111 15.99 -11.38 -21.57
N ASN A 112 15.32 -10.27 -21.90
CA ASN A 112 15.49 -9.48 -23.12
C ASN A 112 15.87 -8.01 -22.84
N ALA A 113 16.30 -7.64 -21.63
CA ALA A 113 16.73 -6.27 -21.37
C ALA A 113 17.98 -5.97 -22.21
N LEU A 114 17.92 -4.91 -23.03
CA LEU A 114 19.02 -4.43 -23.85
C LEU A 114 19.66 -3.23 -23.14
N ASN A 115 20.99 -3.15 -23.17
CA ASN A 115 21.74 -2.00 -22.68
C ASN A 115 21.32 -0.73 -23.42
N GLY A 116 20.98 0.33 -22.68
CA GLY A 116 20.61 1.63 -23.24
C GLY A 116 20.56 2.71 -22.17
#